data_AF-A0AAP8N5H2-F1
#
_entry.id   AF-A0AAP8N5H2-F1
#
_cell.length_a   1.000
_cell.length_b   1.000
_cell.length_c   1.000
_cell.angle_alpha   90.00
_cell.angle_beta   90.00
_cell.angle_gamma   90.00
#
_symmetry.space_group_name_H-M   'P 1'
#
loop_
_entity.id
_entity.type
_entity.pdbx_description
1 polymer ?
#
loop_
_entity_poly.entity_id
_entity_poly.type
_entity_poly.pdbx_seq_one_letter_code
_entity_poly.pdbx_strand_id
1 'polypeptide(L)'
;DIEFPAISVQVVYPGTAPEDVNEQITTKLENSFKSIEGVKTLSSSSFESVSVINLEFPFNTDMDKVEQQINSTLKEAGLPEN
;
A
#
# COMPACT_ATOMS: atom_id res chain seq x y z
N ASP A 1 -5.99 4.58 24.72
CA ASP A 1 -4.97 4.73 23.68
C ASP A 1 -5.69 5.18 22.42
N ILE A 2 -5.19 6.18 21.69
CA ILE A 2 -5.84 6.60 20.43
C ILE A 2 -5.18 5.82 19.31
N GLU A 3 -5.78 4.69 18.95
CA GLU A 3 -5.33 3.87 17.82
C GLU A 3 -5.86 4.51 16.54
N PHE A 4 -4.99 5.23 15.83
CA PHE A 4 -5.33 5.78 14.53
C PHE A 4 -5.35 4.63 13.51
N PRO A 5 -6.42 4.48 12.72
CA PRO A 5 -6.49 3.44 11.71
C PRO A 5 -5.53 3.77 10.56
N ALA A 6 -4.34 3.16 10.60
CA ALA A 6 -3.30 3.30 9.61
C ALA A 6 -2.76 1.92 9.22
N ILE A 7 -2.55 1.70 7.92
CA ILE A 7 -1.91 0.49 7.40
C ILE A 7 -0.63 0.88 6.67
N SER A 8 0.44 0.18 7.00
CA SER A 8 1.70 0.28 6.27
C SER A 8 1.90 -1.00 5.46
N VAL A 9 2.04 -0.84 4.15
CA VAL A 9 2.30 -1.91 3.20
C VAL A 9 3.75 -1.79 2.76
N GLN A 10 4.52 -2.84 3.03
CA GLN A 10 5.90 -2.93 2.58
C GLN A 10 6.02 -3.98 1.49
N VAL A 11 6.59 -3.60 0.36
CA VAL A 11 6.78 -4.47 -0.79
C VAL A 11 8.27 -4.54 -1.08
N VAL A 12 8.87 -5.70 -0.86
CA VAL A 12 10.28 -5.94 -1.14
C VAL A 12 10.41 -6.51 -2.54
N TYR A 13 11.07 -5.79 -3.43
CA TYR A 13 11.30 -6.16 -4.81
C TYR A 13 12.80 -6.08 -5.13
N PRO A 14 13.59 -7.09 -4.72
CA PRO A 14 15.03 -7.07 -4.87
C PRO A 14 15.45 -7.29 -6.34
N GLY A 15 16.46 -6.56 -6.78
CA GLY A 15 17.04 -6.72 -8.13
C GLY A 15 16.45 -5.81 -9.20
N THR A 16 15.67 -4.80 -8.82
CA THR A 16 15.13 -3.78 -9.74
C THR A 16 15.63 -2.40 -9.32
N ALA A 17 15.92 -1.54 -10.30
CA ALA A 17 16.31 -0.15 -10.04
C ALA A 17 15.19 0.59 -9.29
N PRO A 18 15.52 1.53 -8.38
CA PRO A 18 14.52 2.25 -7.59
C PRO A 18 13.53 3.04 -8.44
N GLU A 19 13.94 3.50 -9.62
CA GLU A 19 13.10 4.25 -10.57
C GLU A 19 12.00 3.34 -11.15
N ASP A 20 12.36 2.13 -11.58
CA ASP A 20 11.42 1.11 -12.06
C ASP A 20 10.48 0.64 -10.94
N VAL A 21 11.00 0.44 -9.72
CA VAL A 21 10.17 0.10 -8.55
C VAL A 21 9.14 1.20 -8.28
N ASN A 22 9.53 2.46 -8.39
CA ASN A 22 8.62 3.57 -8.19
C ASN A 22 7.50 3.63 -9.25
N GLU A 23 7.82 3.50 -10.54
CA GLU A 23 6.81 3.54 -11.59
C GLU A 23 5.97 2.28 -11.68
N GLN A 24 6.59 1.10 -11.60
CA GLN A 24 5.88 -0.17 -11.82
C GLN A 24 5.18 -0.71 -10.57
N ILE A 25 5.75 -0.47 -9.38
CA ILE A 25 5.24 -1.00 -8.11
C ILE A 25 4.54 0.11 -7.33
N THR A 26 5.26 1.16 -6.94
CA THR A 26 4.72 2.22 -6.07
C THR A 26 3.53 2.92 -6.70
N THR A 27 3.67 3.43 -7.92
CA THR A 27 2.59 4.17 -8.62
C THR A 27 1.38 3.28 -8.88
N LYS A 28 1.61 1.99 -9.20
CA LYS A 28 0.56 1.01 -9.47
C LYS A 28 -0.22 0.69 -8.20
N LEU A 29 0.49 0.43 -7.10
CA LEU A 29 -0.10 0.24 -5.77
C LEU A 29 -0.83 1.48 -5.29
N GLU A 30 -0.25 2.68 -5.46
CA GLU A 30 -0.92 3.94 -5.11
C GLU A 30 -2.24 4.11 -5.85
N ASN A 31 -2.29 3.78 -7.15
CA ASN A 31 -3.54 3.84 -7.91
C ASN A 31 -4.56 2.81 -7.40
N SER A 32 -4.14 1.57 -7.17
CA SER A 32 -5.03 0.55 -6.62
C SER A 32 -5.54 0.92 -5.22
N PHE A 33 -4.68 1.48 -4.37
CA PHE A 33 -5.05 1.94 -3.04
C PHE A 33 -5.89 3.22 -3.08
N LYS A 34 -5.71 4.13 -4.04
CA LYS A 34 -6.62 5.26 -4.27
C LYS A 34 -8.02 4.81 -4.66
N SER A 35 -8.17 3.66 -5.30
CA SER A 35 -9.47 3.05 -5.57
C SER A 35 -10.11 2.41 -4.33
N ILE A 36 -9.41 2.32 -3.19
CA ILE A 36 -10.00 1.88 -1.93
C ILE A 36 -10.86 3.02 -1.37
N GLU A 37 -12.16 2.73 -1.24
CA GLU A 37 -13.10 3.65 -0.59
C GLU A 37 -12.72 3.85 0.88
N GLY A 38 -12.54 5.12 1.27
CA GLY A 38 -12.26 5.50 2.66
C GLY A 38 -10.81 5.85 2.98
N VAL A 39 -9.88 5.81 2.02
CA VAL A 39 -8.52 6.37 2.20
C VAL A 39 -8.62 7.88 2.45
N LYS A 40 -8.08 8.33 3.58
CA LYS A 40 -7.99 9.77 3.92
C LYS A 40 -6.67 10.36 3.47
N THR A 41 -5.58 9.68 3.78
CA THR A 41 -4.23 10.09 3.39
C THR A 41 -3.50 8.90 2.81
N LEU A 42 -2.84 9.12 1.68
CA LEU A 42 -1.97 8.12 1.07
C LEU A 42 -0.58 8.75 0.96
N SER A 43 0.42 8.05 1.48
CA SER A 43 1.81 8.48 1.42
C SER A 43 2.68 7.29 1.05
N SER A 44 3.35 7.38 -0.08
CA SER A 44 4.22 6.33 -0.58
C SER A 44 5.68 6.78 -0.57
N SER A 45 6.58 5.83 -0.38
CA SER A 45 8.03 6.07 -0.39
C SER A 45 8.72 4.86 -0.98
N SER A 46 9.46 5.12 -2.04
CA SER A 46 10.22 4.11 -2.78
C SER A 46 11.67 4.18 -2.34
N PHE A 47 12.25 3.05 -2.00
CA PHE A 47 13.66 2.89 -1.67
C PHE A 47 14.26 1.83 -2.61
N GLU A 48 15.58 1.74 -2.59
CA GLU A 48 16.31 0.72 -3.34
C GLU A 48 15.85 -0.67 -2.91
N SER A 49 15.32 -1.46 -3.85
CA SER A 49 14.75 -2.80 -3.62
C SER A 49 13.49 -2.89 -2.74
N VAL A 50 12.92 -1.78 -2.25
CA VAL A 50 11.73 -1.82 -1.38
C VAL A 50 10.84 -0.59 -1.53
N SER A 51 9.53 -0.79 -1.63
CA SER A 51 8.53 0.27 -1.55
C SER A 51 7.76 0.17 -0.25
N VAL A 52 7.54 1.32 0.39
CA VAL A 52 6.72 1.46 1.59
C VAL A 52 5.56 2.39 1.28
N ILE A 53 4.34 1.92 1.47
CA ILE A 53 3.12 2.72 1.30
C ILE A 53 2.38 2.78 2.62
N ASN A 54 2.13 3.99 3.10
CA ASN A 54 1.36 4.28 4.29
C ASN A 54 -0.01 4.82 3.87
N LEU A 55 -1.05 4.17 4.39
CA LEU A 55 -2.44 4.48 4.16
C LEU A 55 -3.06 4.85 5.49
N GLU A 56 -3.58 6.07 5.57
CA GLU A 56 -4.24 6.60 6.75
C GLU A 56 -5.74 6.69 6.47
N PHE A 57 -6.53 6.17 7.39
CA PHE A 57 -7.97 6.12 7.30
C PHE A 57 -8.59 6.97 8.41
N PRO A 58 -9.84 7.44 8.26
CA PRO A 58 -10.58 8.08 9.34
C PRO A 58 -11.05 7.04 10.38
N PHE A 59 -11.27 7.47 11.62
CA PHE A 59 -11.75 6.62 12.73
C PHE A 59 -13.09 5.91 12.48
N ASN A 60 -13.84 6.31 11.45
CA ASN A 60 -15.12 5.71 11.08
C ASN A 60 -14.98 4.70 9.92
N THR A 61 -13.76 4.30 9.59
CA THR A 61 -13.49 3.29 8.57
C THR A 61 -13.38 1.90 9.19
N ASP A 62 -13.96 0.94 8.49
CA ASP A 62 -13.98 -0.46 8.86
C ASP A 62 -12.63 -1.10 8.49
N MET A 63 -11.76 -1.29 9.47
CA MET A 63 -10.39 -1.78 9.26
C MET A 63 -10.37 -3.19 8.67
N ASP A 64 -11.26 -4.08 9.10
CA ASP A 64 -11.42 -5.42 8.52
C ASP A 64 -11.65 -5.35 7.00
N LYS A 65 -12.56 -4.49 6.54
CA LYS A 65 -12.79 -4.31 5.10
C LYS A 65 -11.57 -3.76 4.38
N VAL A 66 -10.91 -2.77 4.97
CA VAL A 66 -9.70 -2.19 4.38
C VAL A 66 -8.61 -3.24 4.25
N GLU A 67 -8.37 -4.05 5.28
CA GLU A 67 -7.40 -5.14 5.24
C GLU A 67 -7.72 -6.14 4.13
N GLN A 68 -8.98 -6.56 3.99
CA GLN A 68 -9.39 -7.43 2.89
C GLN A 68 -9.13 -6.81 1.52
N GLN A 69 -9.36 -5.51 1.37
CA GLN A 69 -9.20 -4.80 0.11
C GLN A 69 -7.72 -4.58 -0.24
N ILE A 70 -6.88 -4.28 0.75
CA ILE A 70 -5.42 -4.23 0.59
C ILE A 70 -4.89 -5.61 0.21
N ASN A 71 -5.31 -6.67 0.87
CA ASN A 71 -4.88 -8.03 0.56
C ASN A 71 -5.27 -8.43 -0.88
N SER A 72 -6.51 -8.10 -1.29
CA SER A 72 -6.95 -8.32 -2.69
C SER A 72 -6.12 -7.50 -3.69
N THR A 73 -5.85 -6.24 -3.37
CA THR A 73 -5.01 -5.35 -4.19
C THR A 73 -3.59 -5.91 -4.36
N LEU A 74 -2.99 -6.40 -3.28
CA LEU A 74 -1.65 -7.01 -3.31
C LEU A 74 -1.64 -8.27 -4.17
N LYS A 75 -2.69 -9.08 -4.10
CA LYS A 75 -2.88 -10.27 -4.97
C LYS A 75 -3.01 -9.89 -6.43
N GLU A 76 -3.80 -8.87 -6.75
CA GLU A 76 -3.94 -8.36 -8.13
C GLU A 76 -2.65 -7.73 -8.66
N ALA A 77 -1.86 -7.10 -7.78
CA ALA A 77 -0.55 -6.56 -8.14
C ALA A 77 0.49 -7.67 -8.44
N GLY A 78 0.18 -8.95 -8.18
CA GLY A 78 1.05 -10.09 -8.44
C GLY A 78 2.24 -10.17 -7.47
N LEU A 79 2.12 -9.55 -6.30
CA LEU A 79 3.17 -9.54 -5.30
C LEU A 79 3.07 -10.83 -4.45
N PRO A 80 4.19 -11.54 -4.23
CA PRO A 80 4.18 -12.72 -3.37
C PRO A 80 3.93 -12.31 -1.91
N GLU A 81 2.93 -12.94 -1.28
CA GLU A 81 2.76 -12.93 0.18
C GLU A 81 4.01 -13.58 0.78
N ASN A 82 4.96 -12.78 1.32
CA ASN A 82 6.10 -13.29 2.09
C ASN A 82 5.79 -13.22 3.58
#